data_AF-A0A8E2F1U0-F1
#
_entry.id   AF-A0A8E2F1U0-F1
#
_cell.length_a   1.000
_cell.length_b   1.000
_cell.length_c   1.000
_cell.angle_alpha   90.00
_cell.angle_beta   90.00
_cell.angle_gamma   90.00
#
_symmetry.space_group_name_H-M   'P 1'
#
loop_
_entity.id
_entity.type
_entity.pdbx_description
1 polymer ?
#
loop_
_entity_poly.entity_id
_entity_poly.type
_entity_poly.pdbx_seq_one_letter_code
_entity_poly.pdbx_strand_id
1 'polypeptide(L)'
;TPDNQLPFIPASEVTSKAASTHLGAELWIVIDNIVYDCSGFVHEHPGGESIIRNFQGQNCSWQFWRFHGRKELAEFGVGIRVGRTEGIGNRFREPIRY
;
A
#
# COMPACT_ATOMS: atom_id res chain seq x y z
N THR A 1 -9.99 -6.98 -12.89
CA THR A 1 -10.23 -5.56 -13.17
C THR A 1 -8.92 -4.83 -13.42
N PRO A 2 -8.80 -4.08 -14.54
CA PRO A 2 -7.69 -3.16 -14.77
C PRO A 2 -7.66 -2.02 -13.75
N ASP A 3 -6.49 -1.45 -13.48
CA ASP A 3 -6.31 -0.43 -12.43
C ASP A 3 -7.11 0.85 -12.67
N ASN A 4 -7.26 1.28 -13.93
CA ASN A 4 -8.02 2.47 -14.30
C ASN A 4 -9.54 2.33 -14.08
N GLN A 5 -10.03 1.11 -13.85
CA GLN A 5 -11.43 0.81 -13.56
C GLN A 5 -11.69 0.62 -12.06
N LEU A 6 -10.67 0.73 -11.21
CA LEU A 6 -10.84 0.70 -9.76
C LEU A 6 -11.57 1.97 -9.27
N PRO A 7 -12.39 1.86 -8.22
CA PRO A 7 -13.08 3.00 -7.64
C PRO A 7 -12.07 4.03 -7.10
N PHE A 8 -12.41 5.31 -7.20
CA PHE A 8 -11.58 6.37 -6.62
C PHE A 8 -11.84 6.51 -5.13
N ILE A 9 -10.78 6.47 -4.33
CA ILE A 9 -10.80 6.63 -2.87
C ILE A 9 -10.11 7.96 -2.54
N PRO A 10 -10.81 8.89 -1.86
CA PRO A 10 -10.23 10.18 -1.47
C PRO A 10 -8.99 10.02 -0.58
N ALA A 11 -8.02 10.92 -0.73
CA ALA A 11 -6.79 10.88 0.04
C ALA A 11 -7.03 10.93 1.56
N SER A 12 -8.03 11.69 2.00
CA SER A 12 -8.45 11.78 3.39
C SER A 12 -8.92 10.43 3.95
N GLU A 13 -9.60 9.62 3.13
CA GLU A 13 -10.07 8.31 3.55
C GLU A 13 -8.91 7.33 3.69
N VAL A 14 -7.98 7.32 2.72
CA VAL A 14 -6.77 6.49 2.80
C VAL A 14 -5.92 6.85 4.02
N THR A 15 -5.64 8.15 4.21
CA THR A 15 -4.81 8.63 5.34
C THR A 15 -5.48 8.42 6.70
N SER A 16 -6.81 8.39 6.78
CA SER A 16 -7.53 8.10 8.02
C SER A 16 -7.18 6.72 8.61
N LYS A 17 -6.71 5.78 7.78
CA LYS A 17 -6.29 4.44 8.22
C LYS A 17 -4.98 4.46 9.03
N ALA A 18 -4.12 5.46 8.86
CA ALA A 18 -2.79 5.51 9.49
C ALA A 18 -2.80 5.54 11.02
N ALA A 19 -3.90 5.98 11.65
CA ALA A 19 -4.05 6.06 13.10
C ALA A 19 -4.77 4.85 13.71
N SER A 20 -5.22 3.90 12.89
CA SER A 20 -6.10 2.82 13.31
C SER A 20 -5.31 1.60 13.78
N THR A 21 -5.17 1.44 15.09
CA THR A 21 -4.41 0.34 15.73
C THR A 21 -5.28 -0.73 16.39
N HIS A 22 -6.61 -0.62 16.29
CA HIS A 22 -7.52 -1.60 16.89
C HIS A 22 -7.57 -2.91 16.08
N LEU A 23 -7.92 -4.00 16.76
CA LEU A 23 -8.07 -5.31 16.13
C LEU A 23 -9.13 -5.25 15.03
N GLY A 24 -8.78 -5.69 13.81
CA GLY A 24 -9.67 -5.62 12.64
C GLY A 24 -9.62 -4.30 11.87
N ALA A 25 -8.73 -3.37 12.23
CA ALA A 25 -8.49 -2.18 11.44
C ALA A 25 -8.00 -2.52 10.02
N GLU A 26 -8.57 -1.85 9.03
CA GLU A 26 -8.13 -1.96 7.64
C GLU A 26 -6.68 -1.47 7.50
N LEU A 27 -5.85 -2.32 6.91
CA LEU A 27 -4.44 -2.05 6.68
C LEU A 27 -4.20 -1.73 5.21
N TRP A 28 -4.43 -0.46 4.86
CA TRP A 28 -4.25 0.01 3.49
C TRP A 28 -2.86 0.59 3.26
N ILE A 29 -2.26 0.25 2.12
CA ILE A 29 -1.04 0.89 1.62
C ILE A 29 -1.26 1.38 0.18
N VAL A 30 -0.41 2.29 -0.29
CA VAL A 30 -0.47 2.82 -1.66
C VAL A 30 0.81 2.54 -2.43
N ILE A 31 0.66 1.88 -3.59
CA ILE A 31 1.73 1.64 -4.58
C ILE A 31 1.23 2.16 -5.92
N ASP A 32 1.97 3.08 -6.55
CA ASP A 32 1.64 3.67 -7.86
C ASP A 32 0.19 4.17 -7.96
N ASN A 33 -0.27 4.90 -6.94
CA ASN A 33 -1.63 5.44 -6.83
C ASN A 33 -2.75 4.38 -6.71
N ILE A 34 -2.41 3.11 -6.50
CA ILE A 34 -3.36 2.03 -6.24
C ILE A 34 -3.38 1.72 -4.75
N VAL A 35 -4.58 1.57 -4.19
CA VAL A 35 -4.83 1.23 -2.79
C VAL A 35 -4.94 -0.28 -2.66
N TYR A 36 -4.12 -0.86 -1.80
CA TYR A 36 -4.09 -2.29 -1.50
C TYR A 36 -4.53 -2.52 -0.07
N ASP A 37 -5.49 -3.42 0.14
CA ASP A 37 -5.89 -3.88 1.47
C ASP A 37 -5.03 -5.08 1.89
N CYS A 38 -4.02 -4.79 2.70
CA CYS A 38 -3.10 -5.80 3.21
C CYS A 38 -3.59 -6.47 4.50
N SER A 39 -4.83 -6.25 4.95
CA SER A 39 -5.33 -6.79 6.22
C SER A 39 -5.22 -8.32 6.29
N GLY A 40 -5.48 -9.01 5.18
CA GLY A 40 -5.30 -10.47 5.06
C GLY A 40 -3.86 -10.91 4.76
N PHE A 41 -3.04 -10.04 4.16
CA PHE A 41 -1.68 -10.36 3.72
C PHE A 41 -0.61 -10.04 4.78
N VAL A 42 -0.93 -9.21 5.78
CA VAL A 42 0.06 -8.64 6.71
C VAL A 42 0.92 -9.68 7.42
N HIS A 43 0.35 -10.83 7.78
CA HIS A 43 1.05 -11.92 8.47
C HIS A 43 1.82 -12.85 7.52
N GLU A 44 1.54 -12.78 6.22
CA GLU A 44 2.19 -13.58 5.17
C GLU A 44 3.35 -12.84 4.49
N HIS A 45 3.47 -11.53 4.73
CA HIS A 45 4.50 -10.71 4.10
C HIS A 45 5.92 -11.17 4.50
N PRO A 46 6.76 -11.63 3.53
CA PRO A 46 8.09 -12.16 3.84
C PRO A 46 9.04 -11.15 4.50
N GLY A 47 8.84 -9.85 4.26
CA GLY A 47 9.58 -8.77 4.91
C GLY A 47 9.14 -8.47 6.34
N GLY A 48 8.13 -9.17 6.85
CA GLY A 48 7.55 -8.99 8.19
C GLY A 48 6.38 -8.01 8.23
N GLU A 49 5.47 -8.22 9.17
CA GLU A 49 4.25 -7.40 9.32
C GLU A 49 4.53 -5.93 9.65
N SER A 50 5.62 -5.66 10.37
CA SER A 50 5.99 -4.32 10.82
C SER A 50 6.20 -3.34 9.66
N ILE A 51 6.68 -3.84 8.51
CA ILE A 51 6.88 -3.03 7.31
C ILE A 51 5.53 -2.54 6.79
N ILE A 52 4.57 -3.44 6.62
CA ILE A 52 3.24 -3.08 6.13
C ILE A 52 2.54 -2.12 7.11
N ARG A 53 2.56 -2.43 8.41
CA ARG A 53 1.98 -1.56 9.45
C ARG A 53 2.60 -0.15 9.45
N ASN A 54 3.91 -0.03 9.24
CA ASN A 54 4.58 1.27 9.16
C ASN A 54 4.06 2.13 7.99
N PHE A 55 3.57 1.52 6.92
CA PHE A 55 3.02 2.21 5.74
C PHE A 55 1.50 2.30 5.72
N GLN A 56 0.81 1.92 6.80
CA GLN A 56 -0.65 2.04 6.89
C GLN A 56 -1.08 3.49 6.57
N GLY A 57 -2.03 3.63 5.64
CA GLY A 57 -2.57 4.89 5.13
C GLY A 57 -1.57 5.75 4.34
N GLN A 58 -0.46 5.19 3.86
CA GLN A 58 0.63 5.95 3.22
C GLN A 58 1.08 5.36 1.88
N ASN A 59 1.77 6.20 1.10
CA ASN A 59 2.44 5.79 -0.13
C ASN A 59 3.79 5.16 0.19
N CYS A 60 4.05 3.99 -0.39
CA CYS A 60 5.29 3.24 -0.26
C CYS A 60 5.86 2.81 -1.61
N SER A 61 5.49 3.50 -2.70
CA SER A 61 5.79 3.07 -4.08
C SER A 61 7.29 2.87 -4.32
N TRP A 62 8.12 3.85 -3.92
CA TRP A 62 9.56 3.73 -4.14
C TRP A 62 10.17 2.60 -3.30
N GLN A 63 9.71 2.40 -2.06
CA GLN A 63 10.16 1.28 -1.23
C GLN A 63 9.76 -0.05 -1.84
N PHE A 64 8.50 -0.16 -2.31
CA PHE A 64 8.03 -1.37 -2.97
C PHE A 64 8.94 -1.74 -4.14
N TRP A 65 9.17 -0.80 -5.07
CA TRP A 65 10.01 -1.03 -6.26
C TRP A 65 11.50 -1.19 -5.95
N ARG A 66 11.95 -0.82 -4.75
CA ARG A 66 13.33 -1.06 -4.32
C ARG A 66 13.57 -2.51 -3.91
N PHE A 67 12.56 -3.16 -3.34
CA PHE A 67 12.67 -4.49 -2.74
C PHE A 67 11.90 -5.58 -3.51
N HIS A 68 10.98 -5.19 -4.38
CA HIS A 68 10.09 -6.09 -5.10
C HIS A 68 10.02 -5.73 -6.58
N GLY A 69 9.69 -6.74 -7.41
CA GLY A 69 9.46 -6.58 -8.83
C GLY A 69 7.99 -6.72 -9.21
N ARG A 70 7.76 -6.71 -10.52
CA ARG A 70 6.43 -6.87 -11.11
C ARG A 70 5.81 -8.23 -10.83
N LYS A 71 6.64 -9.26 -10.64
CA LYS A 71 6.20 -10.64 -10.39
C LYS A 71 5.48 -10.72 -9.05
N GLU A 72 6.08 -10.19 -7.99
CA GLU A 72 5.50 -10.19 -6.64
C GLU A 72 4.21 -9.38 -6.61
N LEU A 73 4.17 -8.21 -7.27
CA LEU A 73 2.95 -7.42 -7.37
C LEU A 73 1.83 -8.15 -8.13
N ALA A 74 2.17 -8.89 -9.18
CA ALA A 74 1.21 -9.67 -9.95
C ALA A 74 0.66 -10.86 -9.16
N GLU A 75 1.52 -11.53 -8.38
CA GLU A 75 1.18 -12.72 -7.59
C GLU A 75 0.36 -12.37 -6.35
N PHE A 76 0.80 -11.39 -5.56
CA PHE A 76 0.17 -11.06 -4.27
C PHE A 76 -0.74 -9.83 -4.32
N GLY A 77 -0.42 -8.86 -5.18
CA GLY A 77 -1.10 -7.56 -5.19
C GLY A 77 -2.44 -7.55 -5.94
N VAL A 78 -2.56 -8.33 -7.03
CA VAL A 78 -3.71 -8.26 -7.95
C VAL A 78 -5.05 -8.50 -7.25
N GLY A 79 -5.10 -9.42 -6.30
CA GLY A 79 -6.31 -9.83 -5.58
C GLY A 79 -6.72 -8.91 -4.44
N ILE A 80 -5.83 -8.03 -3.97
CA ILE A 80 -6.05 -7.18 -2.79
C ILE A 80 -6.16 -5.69 -3.13
N ARG A 81 -6.26 -5.34 -4.42
CA ARG A 81 -6.54 -3.95 -4.86
C ARG A 81 -7.98 -3.60 -4.54
N VAL A 82 -8.18 -2.48 -3.85
CA VAL A 82 -9.52 -1.99 -3.47
C VAL A 82 -9.90 -0.68 -4.15
N GLY A 83 -8.93 0.08 -4.65
CA GLY A 83 -9.21 1.38 -5.27
C GLY A 83 -7.99 2.05 -5.88
N ARG A 84 -8.22 3.24 -6.44
CA ARG A 84 -7.18 4.19 -6.86
C ARG A 84 -7.31 5.46 -6.05
N THR A 85 -6.20 6.16 -5.82
CA THR A 85 -6.15 7.41 -5.05
C THR A 85 -5.07 8.33 -5.63
N GLU A 86 -5.01 9.57 -5.19
CA GLU A 86 -3.99 10.54 -5.62
C GLU A 86 -3.56 11.41 -4.44
N GLY A 87 -2.37 12.00 -4.53
CA GLY A 87 -1.89 12.97 -3.54
C GLY A 87 -1.48 12.39 -2.18
N ILE A 88 -1.36 11.05 -2.06
CA ILE A 88 -0.84 10.42 -0.85
C ILE A 88 0.68 10.59 -0.80
N GLY A 89 1.14 11.29 0.24
CA GLY A 89 2.56 11.49 0.50
C GLY A 89 3.27 10.24 1.03
N ASN A 90 4.59 10.26 0.92
CA ASN A 90 5.49 9.30 1.55
C ASN A 90 6.40 10.07 2.50
N ARG A 91 6.40 9.72 3.80
CA ARG A 91 7.20 10.41 4.80
C ARG A 91 8.71 10.17 4.64
N PHE A 92 9.09 9.13 3.89
CA PHE A 92 10.48 8.82 3.59
C PHE A 92 10.83 9.33 2.20
N ARG A 93 11.90 10.11 2.11
CA ARG A 93 12.47 10.55 0.83
C ARG A 93 13.17 9.38 0.16
N GLU A 94 12.94 9.19 -1.13
CA GLU A 94 13.68 8.19 -1.91
C GLU A 94 15.17 8.56 -1.92
N PRO A 95 16.08 7.66 -1.50
CA PRO A 95 17.51 7.90 -1.60
C PRO A 95 17.96 8.04 -3.06
N ILE A 96 18.96 8.89 -3.30
CA ILE A 96 19.57 9.04 -4.61
C ILE A 96 20.18 7.69 -5.03
N ARG A 97 19.89 7.25 -6.26
CA ARG A 97 20.54 6.10 -6.89
C ARG A 97 21.88 6.58 -7.46
N TYR A 98 22.98 5.97 -7.02
CA TYR A 98 24.32 6.16 -7.59
C TYR A 98 24.54 5.19 -8.75
#